data_AF-A0AA90KEK6-F1
#
_entry.id   AF-A0AA90KEK6-F1
#
_cell.length_a   1.000
_cell.length_b   1.000
_cell.length_c   1.000
_cell.angle_alpha   90.00
_cell.angle_beta   90.00
_cell.angle_gamma   90.00
#
_symmetry.space_group_name_H-M   'P 1'
#
loop_
_entity.id
_entity.type
_entity.pdbx_description
1 polymer ?
#
loop_
_entity_poly.entity_id
_entity_poly.type
_entity_poly.pdbx_seq_one_letter_code
_entity_poly.pdbx_strand_id
1 'polypeptide(L)'
;MRDALEITDELIRLQRAVDAAFAALGEWDVPPAQWSAERRQEWEERWETYRVSVRTLAAHPVMRRAAEERSYGRIQTALRRAARAVTEA
;
A
#
# COMPACT_ATOMS: atom_id res chain seq x y z
N MET A 1 25.53 -11.20 -13.08
CA MET A 1 24.07 -11.36 -13.13
C MET A 1 23.46 -10.09 -12.55
N ARG A 2 22.64 -9.36 -13.32
CA ARG A 2 21.78 -8.32 -12.74
C ARG A 2 20.72 -9.08 -11.95
N ASP A 3 20.71 -8.93 -10.63
CA ASP A 3 19.61 -9.41 -9.79
C ASP A 3 18.31 -8.80 -10.32
N ALA A 4 17.57 -9.58 -11.11
CA ALA A 4 16.21 -9.25 -11.47
C ALA A 4 15.43 -9.40 -10.17
N LEU A 5 15.15 -8.28 -9.50
CA LEU A 5 14.25 -8.25 -8.35
C LEU A 5 12.90 -8.84 -8.79
N GLU A 6 12.65 -10.06 -8.33
CA GLU A 6 11.43 -10.79 -8.65
C GLU A 6 10.29 -10.24 -7.81
N ILE A 7 9.26 -9.73 -8.48
CA ILE A 7 8.01 -9.34 -7.83
C ILE A 7 7.25 -10.63 -7.52
N THR A 8 7.16 -10.97 -6.24
CA THR A 8 6.48 -12.19 -5.78
C THR A 8 4.97 -11.99 -5.66
N ASP A 9 4.21 -13.10 -5.68
CA ASP A 9 2.77 -13.10 -5.41
C ASP A 9 2.42 -12.50 -4.04
N GLU A 10 3.29 -12.70 -3.05
CA GLU A 10 3.14 -12.10 -1.73
C GLU A 10 3.21 -10.57 -1.79
N LEU A 11 4.21 -10.01 -2.50
CA LEU A 11 4.32 -8.57 -2.69
C LEU A 11 3.11 -8.00 -3.44
N ILE A 12 2.61 -8.72 -4.46
CA ILE A 12 1.40 -8.34 -5.19
C ILE A 12 0.19 -8.33 -4.24
N ARG A 13 0.03 -9.34 -3.39
CA ARG A 13 -1.04 -9.41 -2.40
C ARG A 13 -0.96 -8.26 -1.38
N LEU A 14 0.23 -7.94 -0.90
CA LEU A 14 0.44 -6.81 0.03
C LEU A 14 0.14 -5.47 -0.64
N GLN A 15 0.57 -5.27 -1.89
CA GLN A 15 0.23 -4.06 -2.64
C GLN A 15 -1.28 -3.92 -2.83
N ARG A 16 -1.97 -5.01 -3.18
CA ARG A 16 -3.43 -5.03 -3.30
C ARG A 16 -4.14 -4.71 -1.98
N ALA A 17 -3.62 -5.19 -0.85
CA ALA A 17 -4.16 -4.85 0.46
C ALA A 17 -4.03 -3.34 0.76
N VAL A 18 -2.89 -2.73 0.40
CA VAL A 18 -2.70 -1.28 0.48
C VAL A 18 -3.70 -0.53 -0.42
N ASP A 19 -3.83 -0.97 -1.67
CA ASP A 19 -4.74 -0.32 -2.63
C ASP A 19 -6.21 -0.44 -2.19
N ALA A 20 -6.62 -1.60 -1.66
CA ALA A 20 -7.96 -1.80 -1.11
C ALA A 20 -8.22 -0.97 0.14
N ALA A 21 -7.25 -0.91 1.07
CA ALA A 21 -7.38 -0.09 2.27
C ALA A 21 -7.41 1.41 1.93
N PHE A 22 -6.62 1.84 0.94
CA PHE A 22 -6.65 3.21 0.43
C PHE A 22 -8.00 3.54 -0.22
N ALA A 23 -8.54 2.65 -1.06
CA ALA A 23 -9.86 2.83 -1.66
C ALA A 23 -10.98 2.91 -0.61
N ALA A 24 -10.86 2.15 0.49
CA ALA A 24 -11.83 2.16 1.59
C ALA A 24 -11.83 3.47 2.41
N LEU A 25 -10.75 4.27 2.36
CA LEU A 25 -10.71 5.58 3.02
C LEU A 25 -11.78 6.51 2.46
N GLY A 26 -12.01 6.46 1.14
CA GLY A 26 -12.92 7.37 0.43
C GLY A 26 -12.40 8.81 0.38
N GLU A 27 -12.28 9.46 1.54
CA GLU A 27 -11.74 10.80 1.73
C GLU A 27 -10.37 10.72 2.44
N TRP A 28 -9.33 11.26 1.78
CA TRP A 28 -7.95 11.29 2.30
C TRP A 28 -7.72 12.39 3.32
N ASP A 29 -8.55 13.44 3.28
CA ASP A 29 -8.38 14.62 4.12
C ASP A 29 -8.72 14.31 5.59
N VAL A 30 -8.10 15.09 6.48
CA VAL A 30 -8.36 15.02 7.92
C VAL A 30 -9.86 15.24 8.17
N PRO A 31 -10.51 14.41 9.02
CA PRO A 31 -11.93 14.54 9.34
C PRO A 31 -12.29 15.98 9.73
N PRO A 32 -13.21 16.63 9.00
CA PRO A 32 -13.68 17.95 9.35
C PRO A 32 -14.26 17.99 10.78
N ALA A 33 -14.19 19.17 11.42
CA ALA A 33 -14.74 19.35 12.76
C ALA A 33 -16.23 19.02 12.85
N GLN A 34 -16.97 19.28 11.75
CA GLN A 34 -18.41 19.03 11.61
C GLN A 34 -18.84 17.55 11.47
N TRP A 35 -17.91 16.61 11.35
CA TRP A 35 -18.28 15.19 11.37
C TRP A 35 -18.79 14.75 12.75
N SER A 36 -19.77 13.84 12.75
CA SER A 36 -20.18 13.17 13.98
C SER A 36 -19.03 12.34 14.56
N ALA A 37 -19.06 12.10 15.86
CA ALA A 37 -18.05 11.28 16.54
C ALA A 37 -17.95 9.88 15.92
N GLU A 38 -19.09 9.26 15.62
CA GLU A 38 -19.18 7.95 14.96
C GLU A 38 -18.49 7.95 13.58
N ARG A 39 -18.82 8.92 12.72
CA ARG A 39 -18.20 9.02 11.38
C ARG A 39 -16.70 9.27 11.46
N ARG A 40 -16.24 10.07 12.44
CA ARG A 40 -14.81 10.30 12.69
C ARG A 40 -14.12 9.01 13.13
N GLN A 41 -14.72 8.27 14.06
CA GLN A 41 -14.18 6.99 14.51
C GLN A 41 -14.08 5.98 13.36
N GLU A 42 -15.12 5.84 12.55
CA GLU A 42 -15.08 4.94 11.38
C GLU A 42 -13.96 5.30 10.40
N TRP A 43 -13.71 6.60 10.19
CA TRP A 43 -12.60 7.04 9.35
C TRP A 43 -11.26 6.75 10.00
N GLU A 44 -11.11 6.96 11.32
CA GLU A 44 -9.89 6.64 12.06
C GLU A 44 -9.55 5.15 11.99
N GLU A 45 -10.55 4.27 12.07
CA GLU A 45 -10.39 2.82 11.93
C GLU A 45 -9.94 2.43 10.51
N ARG A 46 -10.55 3.03 9.48
CA ARG A 46 -10.13 2.85 8.08
C ARG A 46 -8.71 3.40 7.84
N TRP A 47 -8.39 4.55 8.43
CA TRP A 47 -7.07 5.17 8.37
C TRP A 47 -6.00 4.29 9.00
N GLU A 48 -6.27 3.72 10.17
CA GLU A 48 -5.34 2.80 10.84
C GLU A 48 -5.13 1.52 10.01
N THR A 49 -6.20 0.99 9.41
CA THR A 49 -6.10 -0.17 8.49
C THR A 49 -5.18 0.11 7.31
N TYR A 50 -5.29 1.30 6.71
CA TYR A 50 -4.39 1.75 5.64
C TYR A 50 -2.94 1.87 6.13
N ARG A 51 -2.72 2.50 7.30
CA ARG A 51 -1.37 2.66 7.88
C ARG A 51 -0.70 1.33 8.16
N VAL A 52 -1.44 0.37 8.73
CA VAL A 52 -0.94 -0.98 8.99
C VAL A 52 -0.56 -1.69 7.69
N SER A 53 -1.40 -1.58 6.66
CA SER A 53 -1.13 -2.18 5.35
C SER A 53 0.14 -1.61 4.71
N VAL A 54 0.31 -0.27 4.73
CA VAL A 54 1.52 0.40 4.22
C VAL A 54 2.75 -0.04 4.99
N ARG A 55 2.68 -0.08 6.33
CA ARG A 55 3.81 -0.51 7.17
C ARG A 55 4.21 -1.94 6.88
N THR A 56 3.23 -2.82 6.67
CA THR A 56 3.46 -4.24 6.37
C THR A 56 4.16 -4.41 5.02
N LEU A 57 3.71 -3.70 3.98
CA LEU A 57 4.38 -3.70 2.68
C LEU A 57 5.82 -3.16 2.78
N ALA A 58 6.01 -2.03 3.48
CA ALA A 58 7.34 -1.42 3.64
C ALA A 58 8.31 -2.29 4.46
N ALA A 59 7.80 -3.10 5.39
CA ALA A 59 8.59 -4.02 6.21
C ALA A 59 9.07 -5.27 5.43
N HIS A 60 8.50 -5.54 4.24
CA HIS A 60 8.90 -6.69 3.44
C HIS A 60 10.39 -6.59 3.06
N PRO A 61 11.20 -7.68 3.17
CA PRO A 61 12.66 -7.62 2.97
C PRO A 61 13.08 -7.00 1.63
N VAL A 62 12.35 -7.32 0.56
CA VAL A 62 12.57 -6.74 -0.78
C VAL A 62 12.39 -5.22 -0.78
N MET A 63 11.32 -4.71 -0.16
CA MET A 63 11.03 -3.27 -0.12
C MET A 63 12.03 -2.53 0.75
N ARG A 64 12.42 -3.12 1.88
CA ARG A 64 13.45 -2.56 2.77
C ARG A 64 14.81 -2.47 2.07
N ARG A 65 15.28 -3.57 1.47
CA ARG A 65 16.53 -3.60 0.70
C ARG A 65 16.51 -2.63 -0.47
N ALA A 66 15.38 -2.52 -1.17
CA ALA A 66 15.20 -1.57 -2.25
C ALA A 66 15.33 -0.09 -1.81
N ALA A 67 14.85 0.23 -0.61
CA ALA A 67 15.02 1.56 -0.02
C ALA A 67 16.49 1.86 0.28
N GLU A 68 17.22 0.89 0.85
CA GLU A 68 18.65 0.98 1.12
C GLU A 68 19.49 1.15 -0.17
N GLU A 69 19.12 0.43 -1.24
CA GLU A 69 19.82 0.45 -2.53
C GLU A 69 19.37 1.57 -3.49
N ARG A 70 18.52 2.51 -3.04
CA ARG A 70 17.93 3.60 -3.86
C ARG A 70 17.17 3.13 -5.10
N SER A 71 16.68 1.89 -5.12
CA SER A 71 15.90 1.29 -6.21
C SER A 71 14.40 1.30 -5.95
N TYR A 72 13.98 1.71 -4.75
CA TYR A 72 12.59 1.71 -4.26
C TYR A 72 11.56 2.26 -5.26
N GLY A 73 11.75 3.45 -5.81
CA GLY A 73 10.76 4.05 -6.73
C GLY A 73 10.52 3.23 -8.01
N ARG A 74 11.56 2.57 -8.52
CA ARG A 74 11.46 1.70 -9.71
C ARG A 74 10.69 0.42 -9.37
N ILE A 75 11.02 -0.21 -8.26
CA ILE A 75 10.34 -1.43 -7.78
C ILE A 75 8.88 -1.13 -7.46
N GLN A 76 8.60 -0.01 -6.79
CA GLN A 76 7.23 0.39 -6.48
C GLN A 76 6.39 0.61 -7.74
N THR A 77 6.99 1.17 -8.80
CA THR A 77 6.33 1.33 -10.10
C THR A 77 6.06 -0.02 -10.77
N ALA A 78 7.03 -0.92 -10.76
CA ALA A 78 6.88 -2.27 -11.31
C ALA A 78 5.81 -3.08 -10.56
N LEU A 79 5.83 -3.00 -9.22
CA LEU A 79 4.87 -3.66 -8.35
C LEU A 79 3.44 -3.19 -8.59
N ARG A 80 3.21 -1.88 -8.69
CA ARG A 80 1.88 -1.34 -9.01
C ARG A 80 1.37 -1.80 -10.37
N ARG A 81 2.24 -1.88 -11.38
CA ARG A 81 1.88 -2.41 -12.71
C ARG A 81 1.48 -3.89 -12.63
N ALA A 82 2.26 -4.70 -11.91
CA ALA A 82 1.97 -6.12 -11.71
C ALA A 82 0.64 -6.33 -10.97
N ALA A 83 0.41 -5.58 -9.89
CA ALA A 83 -0.83 -5.66 -9.11
C ALA A 83 -2.08 -5.30 -9.92
N ARG A 84 -1.95 -4.38 -10.87
CA ARG A 84 -3.02 -3.98 -11.80
C ARG A 84 -3.27 -5.02 -12.90
N ALA A 85 -2.20 -5.55 -13.52
CA ALA A 85 -2.32 -6.49 -14.63
C ALA A 85 -3.09 -7.76 -14.26
N VAL A 86 -2.94 -8.27 -13.03
CA VAL A 86 -3.66 -9.45 -12.54
C VAL A 86 -5.14 -9.17 -12.24
N THR A 87 -5.57 -7.91 -12.20
CA THR A 87 -6.99 -7.54 -11.97
C THR A 87 -7.75 -7.38 -13.30
N GLU A 88 -7.03 -7.12 -14.40
CA GLU A 88 -7.59 -6.92 -15.75
C GLU A 88 -7.53 -8.21 -16.61
N ALA A 89 -6.92 -9.28 -16.11
CA ALA A 89 -6.80 -10.60 -16.74
C ALA A 89 -7.84 -11.60 -16.18
#